data_AF-A0AAJ3NK34-F1
#
_entry.id   AF-A0AAJ3NK34-F1
#
_cell.length_a   1.000
_cell.length_b   1.000
_cell.length_c   1.000
_cell.angle_alpha   90.00
_cell.angle_beta   90.00
_cell.angle_gamma   90.00
#
_symmetry.space_group_name_H-M   'P 1'
#
loop_
_entity.id
_entity.type
_entity.pdbx_description
1 polymer ?
#
loop_
_entity_poly.entity_id
_entity_poly.type
_entity_poly.pdbx_seq_one_letter_code
_entity_poly.pdbx_strand_id
1 'polypeptide(L)'
;MQDTKLFTEVTHALVNGIQTTSKAKLDTIYRQFDRAFPQAEELTVAIEQALDTVIALTDIHNTSIMKSYEFYALLLAIIHTHTPQSQLQAYVKLDHPVKIDRNAALTNLSILADVLDNGDSAHEYKEFVDASSSRTNVASQRQLRFVWFCRALMQPTL
;
A
#
# COMPACT_ATOMS: atom_id res chain seq x y z
N MET A 1 11.44 0.13 -16.15
CA MET A 1 11.80 1.37 -15.40
C MET A 1 10.67 1.92 -14.52
N GLN A 2 9.39 1.52 -14.72
CA GLN A 2 8.30 1.90 -13.81
C GLN A 2 8.37 1.15 -12.46
N ASP A 3 8.84 -0.10 -12.47
CA ASP A 3 8.98 -0.93 -11.26
C ASP A 3 9.98 -0.32 -10.27
N THR A 4 11.13 0.16 -10.77
CA THR A 4 12.14 0.86 -9.97
C THR A 4 11.55 2.08 -9.26
N LYS A 5 10.67 2.83 -9.93
CA LYS A 5 10.00 3.99 -9.34
C LYS A 5 9.03 3.57 -8.23
N LEU A 6 8.23 2.54 -8.45
CA LEU A 6 7.30 2.00 -7.45
C LEU A 6 8.05 1.58 -6.19
N PHE A 7 9.12 0.78 -6.31
CA PHE A 7 9.91 0.38 -5.16
C PHE A 7 10.59 1.56 -4.47
N THR A 8 11.05 2.56 -5.22
CA THR A 8 11.58 3.79 -4.61
C THR A 8 10.50 4.51 -3.81
N GLU A 9 9.27 4.57 -4.31
CA GLU A 9 8.15 5.18 -3.62
C GLU A 9 7.75 4.41 -2.35
N VAL A 10 7.75 3.07 -2.39
CA VAL A 10 7.50 2.20 -1.24
C VAL A 10 8.57 2.44 -0.18
N THR A 11 9.84 2.32 -0.55
CA THR A 11 10.98 2.59 0.33
C THR A 11 10.92 3.99 0.92
N HIS A 12 10.58 5.00 0.11
CA HIS A 12 10.40 6.37 0.60
C HIS A 12 9.38 6.44 1.74
N ALA A 13 8.25 5.74 1.59
CA ALA A 13 7.17 5.79 2.55
C ALA A 13 7.49 5.02 3.83
N LEU A 14 8.24 3.92 3.73
CA LEU A 14 8.72 3.17 4.89
C LEU A 14 9.74 3.97 5.71
N VAL A 15 10.53 4.82 5.06
CA VAL A 15 11.54 5.67 5.72
C VAL A 15 10.97 7.01 6.22
N ASN A 16 10.14 7.67 5.43
CA ASN A 16 9.71 9.07 5.66
C ASN A 16 8.19 9.25 5.84
N GLY A 17 7.43 8.16 5.87
CA GLY A 17 5.97 8.17 5.89
C GLY A 17 5.32 8.47 4.53
N ILE A 18 4.00 8.36 4.47
CA ILE A 18 3.25 8.57 3.22
C ILE A 18 3.18 10.06 2.91
N GLN A 19 3.88 10.46 1.85
CA GLN A 19 3.95 11.85 1.38
C GLN A 19 3.53 11.99 -0.08
N THR A 20 3.34 13.23 -0.54
CA THR A 20 3.22 13.51 -1.97
C THR A 20 4.55 13.22 -2.65
N THR A 21 4.55 12.36 -3.68
CA THR A 21 5.76 12.07 -4.46
C THR A 21 5.97 13.10 -5.57
N SER A 22 7.20 13.60 -5.66
CA SER A 22 7.71 14.33 -6.82
C SER A 22 9.07 13.75 -7.22
N LYS A 23 9.50 13.98 -8.46
CA LYS A 23 10.83 13.55 -8.93
C LYS A 23 11.95 14.05 -8.00
N ALA A 24 11.89 15.32 -7.59
CA ALA A 24 12.87 15.91 -6.69
C ALA A 24 12.97 15.19 -5.33
N LYS A 25 11.86 14.68 -4.79
CA LYS A 25 11.89 13.89 -3.56
C LYS A 25 12.53 12.53 -3.77
N LEU A 26 12.20 11.84 -4.87
CA LEU A 26 12.83 10.56 -5.19
C LEU A 26 14.35 10.73 -5.39
N ASP A 27 14.78 11.77 -6.11
CA ASP A 27 16.20 12.08 -6.31
C ASP A 27 16.92 12.41 -4.99
N THR A 28 16.20 12.98 -4.01
CA THR A 28 16.75 13.22 -2.67
C THR A 28 16.99 11.92 -1.90
N ILE A 29 16.12 10.92 -2.03
CA ILE A 29 16.33 9.59 -1.40
C ILE A 29 17.58 8.94 -1.97
N TYR A 30 17.72 8.93 -3.30
CA TYR A 30 18.89 8.36 -3.94
C TYR A 30 20.17 9.02 -3.43
N ARG A 31 20.18 10.35 -3.31
CA ARG A 31 21.32 11.08 -2.74
C ARG A 31 21.54 10.83 -1.25
N GLN A 32 20.46 10.68 -0.47
CA GLN A 32 20.53 10.43 0.96
C GLN A 32 21.16 9.07 1.28
N PHE A 33 20.90 8.06 0.46
CA PHE A 33 21.36 6.69 0.66
C PHE A 33 22.46 6.24 -0.33
N ASP A 34 23.04 7.19 -1.07
CA ASP A 34 24.05 6.93 -2.11
C ASP A 34 25.28 6.19 -1.59
N ARG A 35 25.69 6.48 -0.35
CA ARG A 35 26.89 5.89 0.27
C ARG A 35 26.62 4.67 1.13
N ALA A 36 25.47 4.65 1.80
CA ALA A 36 25.06 3.58 2.69
C ALA A 36 23.55 3.62 2.89
N PHE A 37 22.92 2.44 2.89
CA PHE A 37 21.52 2.29 3.23
C PHE A 37 21.37 1.27 4.36
N PRO A 38 21.49 1.69 5.64
CA PRO A 38 21.56 0.77 6.77
C PRO A 38 20.34 -0.15 6.93
N GLN A 39 19.18 0.27 6.42
CA GLN A 39 17.90 -0.45 6.52
C GLN A 39 17.61 -1.32 5.28
N ALA A 40 18.56 -1.43 4.33
CA ALA A 40 18.31 -2.12 3.06
C ALA A 40 17.84 -3.57 3.25
N GLU A 41 18.53 -4.34 4.10
CA GLU A 41 18.21 -5.74 4.33
C GLU A 41 16.82 -5.91 4.97
N GLU A 42 16.52 -5.15 6.02
CA GLU A 42 15.22 -5.17 6.69
C GLU A 42 14.07 -4.84 5.72
N LEU A 43 14.24 -3.79 4.90
CA LEU A 43 13.22 -3.37 3.95
C LEU A 43 13.08 -4.35 2.79
N THR A 44 14.18 -4.96 2.32
CA THR A 44 14.12 -6.02 1.31
C THR A 44 13.28 -7.18 1.81
N VAL A 45 13.55 -7.69 3.01
CA VAL A 45 12.78 -8.81 3.60
C VAL A 45 11.31 -8.45 3.75
N ALA A 46 11.00 -7.24 4.23
CA ALA A 46 9.62 -6.79 4.38
C ALA A 46 8.88 -6.70 3.03
N ILE A 47 9.54 -6.17 2.00
CA ILE A 47 8.98 -6.05 0.65
C ILE A 47 8.78 -7.44 0.03
N GLU A 48 9.75 -8.34 0.14
CA GLU A 48 9.65 -9.71 -0.38
C GLU A 48 8.47 -10.46 0.24
N GLN A 49 8.34 -10.44 1.56
CA GLN A 49 7.21 -11.06 2.27
C GLN A 49 5.86 -10.48 1.84
N ALA A 50 5.81 -9.17 1.60
CA ALA A 50 4.59 -8.52 1.14
C ALA A 50 4.26 -8.90 -0.31
N LEU A 51 5.27 -9.01 -1.19
CA LEU A 51 5.09 -9.49 -2.55
C LEU A 51 4.60 -10.94 -2.57
N ASP A 52 5.17 -11.83 -1.77
CA ASP A 52 4.71 -13.22 -1.64
C ASP A 52 3.24 -13.29 -1.22
N THR A 53 2.84 -12.42 -0.29
CA THR A 53 1.43 -12.29 0.11
C THR A 53 0.54 -11.86 -1.06
N VAL A 54 0.94 -10.86 -1.84
CA VAL A 54 0.16 -10.43 -3.02
C VAL A 54 0.12 -11.51 -4.09
N ILE A 55 1.22 -12.21 -4.35
CA ILE A 55 1.28 -13.32 -5.32
C ILE A 55 0.31 -14.43 -4.94
N ALA A 56 0.13 -14.70 -3.64
CA ALA A 56 -0.84 -15.67 -3.15
C ALA A 56 -2.31 -15.21 -3.28
N LEU A 57 -2.59 -13.92 -3.49
CA LEU A 57 -3.93 -13.36 -3.67
C LEU A 57 -4.28 -13.29 -5.17
N THR A 58 -4.42 -14.45 -5.81
CA THR A 58 -4.56 -14.56 -7.28
C THR A 58 -5.77 -13.82 -7.85
N ASP A 59 -6.88 -13.75 -7.11
CA ASP A 59 -8.15 -13.27 -7.66
C ASP A 59 -8.16 -11.75 -7.89
N ILE A 60 -7.21 -11.03 -7.28
CA ILE A 60 -7.06 -9.58 -7.47
C ILE A 60 -6.06 -9.21 -8.59
N HIS A 61 -5.33 -10.17 -9.17
CA HIS A 61 -4.23 -9.91 -10.12
C HIS A 61 -4.69 -9.25 -11.43
N ASN A 62 -5.95 -9.46 -11.85
CA ASN A 62 -6.49 -8.89 -13.09
C ASN A 62 -7.51 -7.77 -12.84
N THR A 63 -7.40 -7.08 -11.70
CA THR A 63 -8.35 -6.04 -11.26
C THR A 63 -7.69 -4.66 -11.19
N SER A 64 -8.49 -3.61 -10.98
CA SER A 64 -7.97 -2.25 -10.76
C SER A 64 -6.99 -2.12 -9.57
N ILE A 65 -7.00 -3.05 -8.61
CA ILE A 65 -6.06 -3.03 -7.47
C ILE A 65 -4.60 -3.20 -7.93
N MET A 66 -4.34 -3.81 -9.08
CA MET A 66 -2.98 -3.98 -9.60
C MET A 66 -2.44 -2.73 -10.32
N LYS A 67 -3.24 -1.65 -10.45
CA LYS A 67 -2.72 -0.36 -10.92
C LYS A 67 -1.64 0.14 -9.95
N SER A 68 -0.55 0.69 -10.45
CA SER A 68 0.66 0.93 -9.65
C SER A 68 0.45 1.75 -8.36
N TYR A 69 -0.51 2.68 -8.36
CA TYR A 69 -0.81 3.53 -7.19
C TYR A 69 -1.71 2.86 -6.14
N GLU A 70 -2.50 1.86 -6.56
CA GLU A 70 -3.25 0.98 -5.67
C GLU A 70 -2.32 -0.07 -5.10
N PHE A 71 -1.55 -0.73 -5.96
CA PHE A 71 -0.55 -1.72 -5.59
C PHE A 71 0.48 -1.14 -4.60
N TYR A 72 0.93 0.09 -4.80
CA TYR A 72 1.75 0.82 -3.81
C TYR A 72 1.12 0.84 -2.41
N ALA A 73 -0.17 1.18 -2.33
CA ALA A 73 -0.86 1.33 -1.04
C ALA A 73 -1.16 -0.03 -0.41
N LEU A 74 -1.54 -1.03 -1.23
CA LEU A 74 -1.71 -2.41 -0.81
C LEU A 74 -0.41 -3.00 -0.26
N LEU A 75 0.72 -2.80 -0.95
CA LEU A 75 2.01 -3.32 -0.51
C LEU A 75 2.41 -2.71 0.84
N LEU A 76 2.24 -1.39 1.02
CA LEU A 76 2.47 -0.76 2.31
C LEU A 76 1.56 -1.31 3.41
N ALA A 77 0.27 -1.54 3.10
CA ALA A 77 -0.68 -2.10 4.04
C ALA A 77 -0.26 -3.51 4.49
N ILE A 78 0.14 -4.37 3.55
CA ILE A 78 0.63 -5.72 3.86
C ILE A 78 1.91 -5.66 4.70
N ILE A 79 2.89 -4.83 4.32
CA ILE A 79 4.13 -4.64 5.09
C ILE A 79 3.79 -4.20 6.51
N HIS A 80 2.92 -3.21 6.68
CA HIS A 80 2.55 -2.70 8.00
C HIS A 80 1.79 -3.74 8.84
N THR A 81 0.99 -4.58 8.19
CA THR A 81 0.23 -5.65 8.84
C THR A 81 1.15 -6.77 9.34
N HIS A 82 2.16 -7.17 8.56
CA HIS A 82 3.15 -8.18 8.97
C HIS A 82 4.19 -7.64 9.95
N THR A 83 4.66 -6.41 9.71
CA THR A 83 5.73 -5.77 10.49
C THR A 83 5.36 -4.29 10.71
N PRO A 84 4.72 -3.95 11.85
CA PRO A 84 4.26 -2.60 12.11
C PRO A 84 5.36 -1.54 11.98
N GLN A 85 5.21 -0.68 10.97
CA GLN A 85 6.15 0.38 10.62
C GLN A 85 5.86 1.66 11.40
N SER A 86 6.85 2.19 12.12
CA SER A 86 6.72 3.42 12.93
C SER A 86 6.20 4.63 12.13
N GLN A 87 6.65 4.78 10.89
CA GLN A 87 6.24 5.88 9.99
C GLN A 87 4.78 5.80 9.53
N LEU A 88 4.13 4.65 9.70
CA LEU A 88 2.75 4.41 9.27
C LEU A 88 1.74 4.38 10.43
N GLN A 89 2.23 4.35 11.68
CA GLN A 89 1.42 4.32 12.90
C GLN A 89 0.46 5.52 13.04
N ALA A 90 0.79 6.64 12.40
CA ALA A 90 -0.05 7.84 12.39
C ALA A 90 -1.37 7.65 11.62
N TYR A 91 -1.46 6.64 10.74
CA TYR A 91 -2.64 6.39 9.91
C TYR A 91 -3.41 5.17 10.37
N VAL A 92 -2.70 4.09 10.71
CA VAL A 92 -3.26 2.86 11.26
C VAL A 92 -2.35 2.44 12.39
N LYS A 93 -2.89 2.33 13.60
CA LYS A 93 -2.11 1.97 14.78
C LYS A 93 -2.09 0.45 14.94
N LEU A 94 -0.89 -0.15 14.92
CA LEU A 94 -0.68 -1.57 15.17
C LEU A 94 0.44 -1.76 16.19
N ASP A 95 0.09 -2.30 17.36
CA ASP A 95 1.06 -2.58 18.42
C ASP A 95 1.83 -3.90 18.17
N HIS A 96 1.31 -4.77 17.31
CA HIS A 96 1.88 -6.07 16.97
C HIS A 96 1.47 -6.50 15.55
N PRO A 97 2.23 -7.42 14.92
CA PRO A 97 1.83 -8.07 13.67
C PRO A 97 0.42 -8.67 13.74
N VAL A 98 -0.36 -8.48 12.68
CA VAL A 98 -1.69 -9.05 12.55
C VAL A 98 -1.65 -10.19 11.55
N LYS A 99 -2.20 -11.35 11.92
CA LYS A 99 -2.33 -12.48 11.00
C LYS A 99 -3.43 -12.17 9.99
N ILE A 100 -3.07 -12.09 8.71
CA ILE A 100 -4.02 -11.92 7.61
C ILE A 100 -4.80 -13.23 7.44
N ASP A 101 -6.12 -13.18 7.62
CA ASP A 101 -7.00 -14.25 7.16
C ASP A 101 -7.16 -14.12 5.64
N ARG A 102 -6.55 -15.06 4.91
CA ARG A 102 -6.53 -15.03 3.44
C ARG A 102 -7.92 -14.98 2.82
N ASN A 103 -8.90 -15.71 3.38
CA ASN A 103 -10.23 -15.76 2.80
C ASN A 103 -10.96 -14.44 3.00
N ALA A 104 -10.94 -13.90 4.23
CA ALA A 104 -11.56 -12.61 4.53
C ALA A 104 -10.90 -11.48 3.74
N ALA A 105 -9.56 -11.45 3.70
CA ALA A 105 -8.80 -10.47 2.94
C ALA A 105 -9.14 -10.53 1.45
N LEU A 106 -9.21 -11.72 0.86
CA LEU A 106 -9.55 -11.88 -0.55
C LEU A 106 -10.96 -11.37 -0.84
N THR A 107 -11.95 -11.73 -0.02
CA THR A 107 -13.32 -11.23 -0.14
C THR A 107 -13.36 -9.69 -0.09
N ASN A 108 -12.72 -9.08 0.91
CA ASN A 108 -12.72 -7.64 1.07
C ASN A 108 -11.98 -6.92 -0.07
N LEU A 109 -10.84 -7.46 -0.51
CA LEU A 109 -10.09 -6.90 -1.63
C LEU A 109 -10.86 -7.06 -2.95
N SER A 110 -11.59 -8.16 -3.15
CA SER A 110 -12.49 -8.31 -4.31
C SER A 110 -13.62 -7.28 -4.31
N ILE A 111 -14.18 -6.93 -3.15
CA ILE A 111 -15.17 -5.84 -3.04
C ILE A 111 -14.53 -4.50 -3.45
N LEU A 112 -13.34 -4.18 -2.93
CA LEU A 112 -12.64 -2.94 -3.30
C LEU A 112 -12.30 -2.91 -4.79
N ALA A 113 -11.89 -4.03 -5.38
CA ALA A 113 -11.64 -4.14 -6.81
C ALA A 113 -12.91 -3.86 -7.63
N ASP A 114 -14.02 -4.51 -7.29
CA ASP A 114 -15.30 -4.36 -7.98
C ASP A 114 -15.79 -2.91 -7.98
N VAL A 115 -15.70 -2.24 -6.82
CA VAL A 115 -16.08 -0.84 -6.67
C VAL A 115 -15.19 0.09 -7.52
N LEU A 116 -13.91 -0.21 -7.67
CA LEU A 116 -13.00 0.55 -8.54
C LEU A 116 -13.26 0.31 -10.03
N ASP A 117 -13.61 -0.91 -10.41
CA ASP A 117 -13.80 -1.32 -11.81
C ASP A 117 -15.16 -0.88 -12.36
N ASN A 118 -16.22 -1.01 -11.56
CA ASN A 118 -17.60 -0.72 -12.00
C ASN A 118 -18.06 0.70 -11.69
N GLY A 119 -17.40 1.41 -10.77
CA GLY A 119 -17.76 2.78 -10.39
C GLY A 119 -19.13 2.91 -9.70
N ASP A 120 -19.83 1.80 -9.46
CA ASP A 120 -21.08 1.74 -8.70
C ASP A 120 -20.74 1.71 -7.20
N SER A 121 -20.24 2.84 -6.71
CA SER A 121 -19.84 2.96 -5.32
C SER A 121 -21.06 3.21 -4.46
N ALA A 122 -21.45 2.21 -3.66
CA ALA A 122 -22.25 2.45 -2.47
C ALA A 122 -21.63 3.60 -1.67
N HIS A 123 -22.46 4.41 -1.01
CA HIS A 123 -22.04 5.63 -0.32
C HIS A 123 -20.84 5.41 0.62
N GLU A 124 -20.74 4.22 1.20
CA GLU A 124 -19.67 3.80 2.11
C GLU A 124 -18.27 3.72 1.49
N TYR A 125 -18.14 3.43 0.19
CA TYR A 125 -16.84 3.32 -0.51
C TYR A 125 -16.46 4.59 -1.27
N LYS A 126 -17.31 5.62 -1.24
CA LYS A 126 -17.10 6.85 -2.01
C LYS A 126 -15.74 7.47 -1.76
N GLU A 127 -15.31 7.53 -0.51
CA GLU A 127 -14.02 8.09 -0.14
C GLU A 127 -12.85 7.33 -0.80
N PHE A 128 -12.89 6.00 -0.79
CA PHE A 128 -11.89 5.16 -1.43
C PHE A 128 -11.84 5.39 -2.95
N VAL A 129 -12.99 5.41 -3.61
CA VAL A 129 -13.09 5.66 -5.06
C VAL A 129 -12.58 7.05 -5.42
N ASP A 130 -12.96 8.07 -4.66
CA ASP A 130 -12.52 9.45 -4.90
C ASP A 130 -10.99 9.57 -4.76
N ALA A 131 -10.37 8.87 -3.81
CA ALA A 131 -8.92 8.82 -3.70
C ALA A 131 -8.24 8.05 -4.83
N SER A 132 -8.93 7.12 -5.47
CA SER A 132 -8.39 6.23 -6.50
C SER A 132 -8.60 6.77 -7.93
N SER A 133 -9.50 7.76 -8.08
CA SER A 133 -9.87 8.35 -9.38
C SER A 133 -8.97 9.50 -9.85
N SER A 134 -8.33 10.25 -8.94
CA SER A 134 -7.49 11.40 -9.30
C SER A 134 -6.39 11.67 -8.29
N ARG A 135 -5.35 12.41 -8.72
CA ARG A 135 -4.24 12.86 -7.85
C ARG A 135 -3.57 11.69 -7.11
N THR A 136 -3.28 10.62 -7.85
CA THR A 136 -2.79 9.33 -7.34
C THR A 136 -1.46 9.40 -6.59
N ASN A 137 -0.69 10.48 -6.78
CA ASN A 137 0.58 10.73 -6.09
C ASN A 137 0.47 11.67 -4.88
N VAL A 138 -0.71 12.23 -4.58
CA VAL A 138 -0.91 13.19 -3.47
C VAL A 138 -1.02 12.45 -2.14
N ALA A 139 -0.36 13.00 -1.11
CA ALA A 139 -0.25 12.41 0.23
C ALA A 139 -1.60 11.94 0.79
N SER A 140 -2.60 12.82 0.83
CA SER A 140 -3.91 12.51 1.41
C SER A 140 -4.60 11.33 0.71
N GLN A 141 -4.53 11.25 -0.61
CA GLN A 141 -5.12 10.15 -1.36
C GLN A 141 -4.37 8.84 -1.14
N ARG A 142 -3.03 8.89 -1.08
CA ARG A 142 -2.21 7.72 -0.77
C ARG A 142 -2.48 7.18 0.64
N GLN A 143 -2.64 8.09 1.61
CA GLN A 143 -2.96 7.74 3.00
C GLN A 143 -4.34 7.09 3.09
N LEU A 144 -5.34 7.66 2.42
CA LEU A 144 -6.69 7.11 2.42
C LEU A 144 -6.72 5.69 1.84
N ARG A 145 -6.08 5.47 0.67
CA ARG A 145 -5.97 4.13 0.08
C ARG A 145 -5.24 3.15 1.00
N PHE A 146 -4.15 3.58 1.64
CA PHE A 146 -3.44 2.77 2.62
C PHE A 146 -4.36 2.32 3.77
N VAL A 147 -5.16 3.23 4.32
CA VAL A 147 -6.11 2.91 5.40
C VAL A 147 -7.16 1.88 4.94
N TRP A 148 -7.73 2.06 3.73
CA TRP A 148 -8.70 1.14 3.17
C TRP A 148 -8.12 -0.27 2.95
N PHE A 149 -6.90 -0.36 2.43
CA PHE A 149 -6.23 -1.67 2.30
C PHE A 149 -5.91 -2.29 3.65
N CYS A 150 -5.49 -1.52 4.65
CA CYS A 150 -5.32 -2.06 6.01
C CYS A 150 -6.64 -2.62 6.55
N ARG A 151 -7.77 -1.91 6.38
CA ARG A 151 -9.10 -2.42 6.77
C ARG A 151 -9.42 -3.73 6.08
N ALA A 152 -9.24 -3.80 4.76
CA ALA A 152 -9.52 -5.00 3.98
C ALA A 152 -8.71 -6.22 4.43
N LEU A 153 -7.45 -6.02 4.84
CA LEU A 153 -6.56 -7.10 5.28
C LEU A 153 -6.82 -7.58 6.72
N MET A 154 -7.34 -6.70 7.58
CA MET A 154 -7.43 -6.96 9.03
C MET A 154 -8.84 -7.26 9.53
N GLN A 155 -9.87 -6.81 8.82
CA GLN A 155 -11.26 -6.95 9.27
C GLN A 155 -11.91 -8.22 8.71
N PRO A 156 -12.72 -8.95 9.50
CA PRO A 156 -13.50 -10.09 8.99
C PRO A 156 -14.51 -9.71 7.89
N THR A 157 -14.96 -8.46 7.88
CA THR A 157 -15.91 -7.90 6.91
C THR A 157 -15.62 -6.42 6.76
N LEU A 158 -15.64 -5.92 5.52
CA LEU A 158 -15.24 -4.55 5.16
C LEU A 158 -16.32 -3.50 5.45
#